data_AF-A0A523K1W7-F1
#
_entry.id   AF-A0A523K1W7-F1
#
_cell.length_a   1.000
_cell.length_b   1.000
_cell.length_c   1.000
_cell.angle_alpha   90.00
_cell.angle_beta   90.00
_cell.angle_gamma   90.00
#
_symmetry.space_group_name_H-M   'P 1'
#
loop_
_entity.id
_entity.type
_entity.pdbx_description
1 polymer ?
#
loop_
_entity_poly.entity_id
_entity_poly.type
_entity_poly.pdbx_seq_one_letter_code
_entity_poly.pdbx_strand_id
1 'polypeptide(L)' 'MERVERYRSWSSCDECGFQGLLEFAHRDEENYDDPESLGVMLDATCPACDHQAAVLVVTEEYQAMMRMARAARRE' A
#
# COMPACT_ATOMS: atom_id res chain seq x y z
N MET A 1 -9.02 13.76 7.83
CA MET A 1 -9.03 13.11 6.50
C MET A 1 -9.32 11.64 6.75
N GLU A 2 -10.32 11.03 6.12
CA GLU A 2 -10.67 9.62 6.38
C GLU A 2 -9.50 8.73 5.92
N ARG A 3 -8.85 8.02 6.87
CA ARG A 3 -7.72 7.14 6.58
C ARG A 3 -8.26 5.86 5.95
N VAL A 4 -7.78 5.54 4.75
CA VAL A 4 -8.02 4.24 4.15
C VAL A 4 -6.96 3.30 4.73
N GLU A 5 -7.37 2.31 5.51
CA GLU A 5 -6.42 1.43 6.19
C GLU A 5 -5.79 0.38 5.25
N ARG A 6 -6.43 0.12 4.11
CA ARG A 6 -6.00 -0.89 3.14
C ARG A 6 -6.12 -0.40 1.71
N TYR A 7 -5.07 -0.64 0.94
CA TYR A 7 -4.96 -0.29 -0.47
C TYR A 7 -4.65 -1.54 -1.29
N ARG A 8 -5.00 -1.51 -2.58
CA ARG A 8 -4.60 -2.57 -3.52
C ARG A 8 -3.89 -1.93 -4.69
N SER A 9 -2.71 -2.44 -5.01
CA SER A 9 -1.91 -1.97 -6.13
C SER A 9 -1.26 -3.15 -6.84
N TRP A 10 -0.99 -2.99 -8.13
CA TRP A 10 -0.28 -4.00 -8.90
C TRP A 10 1.18 -4.04 -8.47
N SER A 11 1.69 -5.21 -8.10
CA SER A 11 3.08 -5.42 -7.71
C SER A 11 3.49 -6.89 -7.89
N SER A 12 4.74 -7.21 -7.59
CA SER A 12 5.30 -8.55 -7.55
C SER A 12 5.61 -8.99 -6.13
N CYS A 13 5.34 -10.25 -5.80
CA CYS A 13 5.79 -10.86 -4.55
C CYS A 13 7.19 -11.44 -4.75
N ASP A 14 8.14 -11.02 -3.90
CA ASP A 14 9.54 -11.45 -3.98
C ASP A 14 9.74 -12.92 -3.55
N GLU A 15 8.82 -13.49 -2.77
CA GLU A 15 8.94 -14.88 -2.29
C GLU A 15 8.39 -15.91 -3.28
N CYS A 16 7.16 -15.73 -3.79
CA CYS A 16 6.50 -16.72 -4.65
C CYS A 16 6.46 -16.33 -6.14
N GLY A 17 6.92 -15.12 -6.49
CA GLY A 17 6.91 -14.61 -7.86
C GLY A 17 5.51 -14.22 -8.38
N PHE A 18 4.48 -14.23 -7.54
CA PHE A 18 3.13 -13.77 -7.93
C PHE A 18 3.18 -12.33 -8.43
N GLN A 19 2.52 -12.06 -9.56
CA GLN A 19 2.37 -10.72 -10.12
C GLN A 19 0.88 -10.40 -10.22
N GLY A 20 0.45 -9.34 -9.54
CA GLY A 20 -0.96 -9.00 -9.47
C GLY A 20 -1.25 -7.96 -8.40
N LEU A 21 -2.50 -7.90 -7.97
CA LEU A 21 -2.92 -6.98 -6.91
C LEU A 21 -2.48 -7.49 -5.53
N LEU A 22 -1.50 -6.83 -4.94
CA LEU A 22 -1.14 -7.03 -3.54
C LEU A 22 -2.00 -6.12 -2.64
N GLU A 23 -2.21 -6.52 -1.40
CA GLU A 23 -2.84 -5.68 -0.38
C GLU A 23 -1.75 -4.91 0.38
N PHE A 24 -1.96 -3.63 0.63
CA PHE A 24 -1.03 -2.77 1.34
C PHE A 24 -1.74 -2.12 2.53
N ALA A 25 -1.12 -2.17 3.70
CA ALA A 25 -1.66 -1.57 4.91
C ALA A 25 -0.69 -0.56 5.53
N HIS A 26 -1.23 0.40 6.26
CA HIS A 26 -0.42 1.26 7.12
C HIS A 26 0.14 0.46 8.30
N ARG A 27 1.29 0.91 8.78
CA ARG A 27 1.95 0.47 10.01
C ARG A 27 1.58 1.44 11.13
N ASP A 28 1.34 0.92 12.32
CA ASP A 28 0.90 1.75 13.46
C ASP A 28 1.96 2.77 13.91
N GLU A 29 3.24 2.46 13.67
CA GLU A 29 4.39 3.24 14.16
C GLU A 29 4.81 4.38 13.22
N GLU A 30 4.18 4.49 12.04
CA GLU A 30 4.59 5.41 10.97
C GLU A 30 3.73 6.68 10.93
N ASN A 31 4.37 7.83 10.69
CA ASN A 31 3.68 9.10 10.51
C ASN A 31 3.38 9.38 9.02
N TYR A 32 2.16 9.06 8.60
CA TYR A 32 1.69 9.28 7.21
C TYR A 32 1.18 10.70 6.92
N ASP A 33 1.21 11.60 7.90
CA ASP A 33 0.75 12.99 7.74
C ASP A 33 1.94 13.96 7.55
N ASP A 34 3.16 13.46 7.38
CA ASP A 34 4.35 14.29 7.10
C ASP A 34 4.35 14.78 5.64
N PRO A 35 4.19 16.10 5.39
CA PRO A 35 4.17 16.66 4.04
C PRO A 35 5.55 16.67 3.37
N GLU A 36 6.64 16.50 4.11
CA GLU A 36 8.01 16.51 3.58
C GLU A 36 8.50 15.11 3.22
N SER A 37 7.71 14.06 3.48
CA SER A 37 8.14 12.70 3.20
C SER A 37 8.24 12.38 1.71
N LEU A 38 9.33 11.73 1.32
CA LEU A 38 9.59 11.26 -0.04
C LEU A 38 8.93 9.90 -0.34
N GLY A 39 8.47 9.21 0.70
CA GLY A 39 7.76 7.94 0.60
C GLY A 39 7.14 7.52 1.93
N VAL A 40 6.47 6.38 1.93
CA VAL A 40 5.84 5.82 3.12
C VAL A 40 6.14 4.34 3.21
N MET A 41 6.35 3.84 4.42
CA MET A 41 6.45 2.40 4.66
C MET A 41 5.06 1.80 4.76
N LEU A 42 4.79 0.73 4.00
CA LEU A 42 3.54 -0.03 4.04
C LEU A 42 3.84 -1.51 4.25
N ASP A 43 2.90 -2.24 4.83
CA ASP A 43 2.94 -3.69 4.85
C ASP A 43 2.22 -4.25 3.63
N ALA A 44 2.98 -4.84 2.71
CA ALA A 44 2.46 -5.53 1.53
C ALA A 44 2.19 -7.00 1.86
N THR A 45 0.97 -7.46 1.60
CA THR A 45 0.55 -8.86 1.77
C THR A 45 0.28 -9.49 0.41
N CYS A 46 0.96 -10.60 0.13
CA CYS A 46 0.75 -11.37 -1.09
C CYS A 46 -0.50 -12.26 -0.97
N PRO A 47 -1.48 -12.16 -1.87
CA PRO A 47 -2.68 -13.01 -1.81
C PRO A 47 -2.42 -14.46 -2.21
N ALA A 48 -1.26 -14.79 -2.79
CA ALA A 48 -0.94 -16.12 -3.28
C ALA A 48 -0.23 -16.99 -2.23
N CYS A 49 0.69 -16.42 -1.46
CA CYS A 49 1.47 -17.15 -0.46
C CYS A 49 1.36 -16.59 0.97
N ASP A 50 0.55 -15.55 1.19
CA ASP A 50 0.37 -14.85 2.47
C ASP A 50 1.66 -14.22 3.03
N HIS A 51 2.71 -14.12 2.21
CA HIS A 51 3.93 -13.45 2.62
C HIS A 51 3.68 -11.95 2.83
N GLN A 52 4.22 -11.45 3.94
CA GLN A 52 4.15 -10.05 4.33
C GLN A 52 5.54 -9.43 4.29
N ALA A 53 5.65 -8.29 3.63
CA ALA A 53 6.89 -7.53 3.52
C ALA A 53 6.63 -6.05 3.80
N ALA A 54 7.52 -5.42 4.56
CA ALA A 54 7.54 -3.98 4.71
C ALA A 54 8.18 -3.38 3.45
N VAL A 55 7.45 -2.52 2.75
CA VAL A 55 7.87 -1.93 1.47
C VAL A 55 7.84 -0.41 1.55
N LEU A 56 8.88 0.22 1.00
CA LEU A 56 8.90 1.67 0.81
C LEU A 56 8.17 2.00 -0.48
N VAL A 57 7.10 2.78 -0.37
CA VAL A 57 6.31 3.26 -1.52
C VAL A 57 6.56 4.75 -1.67
N VAL A 58 6.97 5.19 -2.86
CA VAL A 58 7.22 6.62 -3.10
C VAL A 58 5.92 7.43 -3.02
N THR A 59 6.02 8.69 -2.60
CA THR A 59 4.85 9.52 -2.31
C THR A 59 3.85 9.60 -3.48
N GLU A 60 4.33 9.64 -4.72
CA GLU A 60 3.47 9.69 -5.92
C GLU A 60 2.62 8.42 -6.10
N GLU A 61 3.23 7.25 -5.89
CA GLU A 61 2.56 5.94 -5.98
C GLU A 61 1.54 5.79 -4.84
N TYR A 62 1.95 6.14 -3.62
CA TYR A 62 1.05 6.12 -2.46
C TYR A 62 -0.17 7.03 -2.66
N GLN A 63 0.04 8.24 -3.20
CA GLN A 63 -1.07 9.12 -3.55
C GLN A 63 -1.99 8.52 -4.63
N ALA A 64 -1.45 7.80 -5.60
CA ALA A 64 -2.25 7.09 -6.60
C ALA A 64 -3.10 5.99 -5.95
N MET A 65 -2.50 5.18 -5.07
CA MET A 65 -3.19 4.14 -4.30
C MET A 65 -4.32 4.72 -3.44
N MET A 66 -4.08 5.84 -2.75
CA MET A 66 -5.11 6.56 -1.98
C MET A 66 -6.27 7.03 -2.86
N ARG A 67 -5.99 7.57 -4.05
CA ARG A 67 -7.04 8.00 -4.99
C ARG A 67 -7.89 6.82 -5.45
N MET A 68 -7.26 5.69 -5.80
CA MET A 68 -7.96 4.48 -6.23
C MET A 68 -8.84 3.90 -5.13
N ALA A 69 -8.31 3.78 -3.91
CA ALA A 69 -9.09 3.24 -2.79
C ALA A 69 -10.29 4.12 -2.42
N ARG A 70 -10.14 5.45 -2.51
CA ARG A 70 -11.27 6.39 -2.32
C ARG A 70 -12.30 6.31 -3.44
N ALA A 71 -11.90 6.00 -4.67
CA ALA A 71 -12.83 5.80 -5.78
C ALA A 71 -13.65 4.52 -5.58
N ALA A 72 -12.99 3.41 -5.23
CA ALA A 72 -13.65 2.11 -5.01
C ALA A 72 -14.65 2.08 -3.84
N ARG A 73 -14.56 3.02 -2.88
CA ARG A 73 -15.54 3.17 -1.78
C ARG A 73 -16.82 3.91 -2.17
N ARG A 74 -16.85 4.56 -3.33
CA ARG A 74 -18.00 5.36 -3.79
C ARG A 74 -18.97 4.57 -4.68
N GLU A 75 -18.64 3.32 -4.98
CA GLU A 75 -19.44 2.36 -5.74
C GLU A 75 -20.13 1.37 -4.79
#